data_AF-A0A256ZGB1-F1
#
_entry.id   AF-A0A256ZGB1-F1
#
_cell.length_a   1.000
_cell.length_b   1.000
_cell.length_c   1.000
_cell.angle_alpha   90.00
_cell.angle_beta   90.00
_cell.angle_gamma   90.00
#
_symmetry.space_group_name_H-M   'P 1'
#
loop_
_entity.id
_entity.type
_entity.pdbx_description
1 polymer ?
#
loop_
_entity_poly.entity_id
_entity_poly.type
_entity_poly.pdbx_seq_one_letter_code
_entity_poly.pdbx_strand_id
1 'polypeptide(L)'
;MYPIFFLVKYITKSRTSAFLSALTFSLSPLLVRMCFDLIKNSMGLFFLSLTILFCYLALEKRSTKYSLATSFFAILTGLTHILDFALAYGFLLLMLLLNIRNKSYLRYVLLPFAFSTILLALGFTVYWVMGGDPYKGISFIKELIYLEKISLPNIFTLNNILTPLLIGFVGVLLYKHLPSDAGRKTILTLSVILILLNIPIIPKDFLWRFNLMSSILIPIIIGALIGFIGNSKGKLLVSLIIIGFFIPQFITAISMAKPSISPSEYYEMKQLVLKGSPLYMFVYVFGHWFIFSPHGRSVGFHWSLRGRSPPTPRRRHINTQYLSSNKISITQQGETYKNIYNHINFATAPENSVFIVPNTKIRYWIETLTPNVVRSPKDANIGYVPILVLEVGKPVPPIAKPFFLGKYLKAYLLPMKR
;
A
#
# COMPACT_ATOMS: atom_id res chain seq x y z
N MET A 1 12.54 -7.96 6.48
CA MET A 1 13.91 -8.52 6.56
C MET A 1 14.04 -9.71 7.51
N TYR A 2 13.79 -9.56 8.81
CA TYR A 2 13.97 -10.65 9.79
C TYR A 2 13.26 -11.97 9.43
N PRO A 3 11.98 -11.99 9.02
CA PRO A 3 11.30 -13.25 8.73
C PRO A 3 11.92 -13.99 7.53
N ILE A 4 12.35 -13.26 6.51
CA ILE A 4 13.03 -13.79 5.32
C ILE A 4 14.38 -14.40 5.71
N PHE A 5 15.16 -13.69 6.53
CA PHE A 5 16.44 -14.19 7.04
C PHE A 5 16.25 -15.54 7.77
N PHE A 6 15.31 -15.61 8.71
CA PHE A 6 15.07 -16.84 9.46
C PHE A 6 14.52 -17.97 8.56
N LEU A 7 13.61 -17.66 7.65
CA LEU A 7 13.04 -18.64 6.72
C LEU A 7 14.14 -19.29 5.89
N VAL A 8 14.96 -18.50 5.21
CA VAL A 8 16.04 -19.02 4.37
C VAL A 8 17.08 -19.73 5.22
N LYS A 9 17.44 -19.19 6.39
CA LYS A 9 18.39 -19.84 7.32
C LYS A 9 17.92 -21.25 7.70
N TYR A 10 16.62 -21.44 7.96
CA TYR A 10 16.11 -22.76 8.31
C TYR A 10 15.97 -23.69 7.09
N ILE A 11 15.61 -23.18 5.92
CA ILE A 11 15.49 -23.97 4.68
C ILE A 11 16.87 -24.47 4.21
N THR A 12 17.87 -23.59 4.15
CA THR A 12 19.19 -23.88 3.55
C THR A 12 20.24 -24.30 4.58
N LYS A 13 19.95 -24.14 5.88
CA LYS A 13 20.90 -24.30 6.99
C LYS A 13 22.14 -23.39 6.89
N SER A 14 22.10 -22.33 6.08
CA SER A 14 23.27 -21.48 5.79
C SER A 14 23.01 -20.01 6.14
N ARG A 15 23.78 -19.49 7.11
CA ARG A 15 23.68 -18.08 7.56
C ARG A 15 24.02 -17.08 6.45
N THR A 16 24.98 -17.38 5.59
CA THR A 16 25.37 -16.51 4.48
C THR A 16 24.23 -16.35 3.48
N SER A 17 23.62 -17.46 3.05
CA SER A 17 22.47 -17.41 2.14
C SER A 17 21.26 -16.64 2.71
N ALA A 18 21.05 -16.76 4.03
CA ALA A 18 20.00 -16.03 4.73
C ALA A 18 20.24 -14.53 4.78
N PHE A 19 21.48 -14.12 5.08
CA PHE A 19 21.89 -12.71 5.07
C PHE A 19 21.72 -12.12 3.67
N LEU A 20 22.17 -12.84 2.65
CA LEU A 20 22.10 -12.40 1.26
C LEU A 20 20.66 -12.30 0.76
N SER A 21 19.80 -13.25 1.12
CA SER A 21 18.36 -13.15 0.84
C SER A 21 17.73 -11.90 1.45
N ALA A 22 18.03 -11.62 2.72
CA ALA A 22 17.53 -10.41 3.39
C ALA A 22 18.09 -9.13 2.76
N LEU A 23 19.35 -9.14 2.32
CA LEU A 23 19.97 -8.03 1.61
C LEU A 23 19.34 -7.81 0.23
N THR A 24 19.11 -8.87 -0.55
CA THR A 24 18.40 -8.79 -1.84
C THR A 24 16.98 -8.27 -1.67
N PHE A 25 16.28 -8.66 -0.59
CA PHE A 25 14.99 -8.07 -0.25
C PHE A 25 15.10 -6.57 0.02
N SER A 26 16.09 -6.14 0.82
CA SER A 26 16.34 -4.73 1.12
C SER A 26 16.63 -3.89 -0.12
N LEU A 27 17.41 -4.44 -1.04
CA LEU A 27 17.85 -3.78 -2.27
C LEU A 27 16.88 -4.02 -3.42
N SER A 28 15.68 -4.54 -3.16
CA SER A 28 14.71 -4.80 -4.22
C SER A 28 14.10 -3.48 -4.72
N PRO A 29 14.23 -3.13 -6.02
CA PRO A 29 13.58 -1.93 -6.57
C PRO A 29 12.06 -2.00 -6.47
N LEU A 30 11.49 -3.21 -6.50
CA LEU A 30 10.06 -3.45 -6.33
C LEU A 30 9.59 -3.12 -4.91
N LEU A 31 10.42 -3.39 -3.89
CA LEU A 31 10.13 -3.01 -2.51
C LEU A 31 10.14 -1.50 -2.33
N VAL A 32 11.16 -0.82 -2.89
CA VAL A 32 11.25 0.66 -2.88
C VAL A 32 9.96 1.25 -3.45
N ARG A 33 9.55 0.78 -4.63
CA ARG A 33 8.34 1.27 -5.27
C ARG A 33 7.08 1.03 -4.42
N MET A 34 6.96 -0.11 -3.76
CA MET A 34 5.84 -0.34 -2.84
C MET A 34 5.85 0.59 -1.63
N CYS A 35 7.02 0.83 -1.03
CA CYS A 35 7.12 1.72 0.14
C CYS A 35 6.67 3.16 -0.18
N PHE A 36 6.94 3.64 -1.40
CA PHE A 36 6.59 5.00 -1.82
C PHE A 36 5.22 5.11 -2.50
N ASP A 37 4.86 4.20 -3.41
CA ASP A 37 3.62 4.28 -4.18
C ASP A 37 2.42 3.65 -3.44
N LEU A 38 2.67 2.62 -2.61
CA LEU A 38 1.64 1.74 -2.05
C LEU A 38 1.94 1.34 -0.59
N ILE A 39 2.15 2.31 0.31
CA ILE A 39 2.60 2.03 1.69
C ILE A 39 1.73 1.01 2.47
N LYS A 40 0.42 0.94 2.17
CA LYS A 40 -0.49 -0.06 2.78
C LYS A 40 -0.08 -1.49 2.41
N ASN A 41 0.33 -1.69 1.16
CA ASN A 41 0.81 -2.97 0.64
C ASN A 41 2.16 -3.35 1.28
N SER A 42 3.10 -2.40 1.40
CA SER A 42 4.39 -2.69 2.04
C SER A 42 4.27 -3.12 3.51
N MET A 43 3.27 -2.62 4.25
CA MET A 43 3.00 -3.08 5.62
C MET A 43 2.52 -4.54 5.68
N GLY A 44 1.71 -4.98 4.71
CA GLY A 44 1.21 -6.35 4.61
C GLY A 44 2.31 -7.40 4.41
N LEU A 45 3.38 -7.05 3.69
CA LEU A 45 4.53 -7.92 3.42
C LEU A 45 5.19 -8.45 4.69
N PHE A 46 5.21 -7.67 5.77
CA PHE A 46 5.77 -8.12 7.05
C PHE A 46 4.98 -9.32 7.60
N PHE A 47 3.66 -9.17 7.70
CA PHE A 47 2.77 -10.23 8.17
C PHE A 47 2.73 -11.42 7.21
N LEU A 48 2.76 -11.18 5.91
CA LEU A 48 2.87 -12.22 4.89
C LEU A 48 4.16 -13.05 5.08
N SER A 49 5.30 -12.39 5.26
CA SER A 49 6.58 -13.07 5.46
C SER A 49 6.62 -13.89 6.75
N LEU A 50 5.94 -13.44 7.81
CA LEU A 50 5.74 -14.21 9.04
C LEU A 50 4.80 -15.39 8.82
N THR A 51 3.73 -15.22 8.04
CA THR A 51 2.81 -16.31 7.67
C THR A 51 3.58 -17.44 6.97
N ILE A 52 4.42 -17.11 5.99
CA ILE A 52 5.26 -18.10 5.28
C ILE A 52 6.26 -18.76 6.25
N LEU A 53 6.94 -17.97 7.09
CA LEU A 53 7.91 -18.48 8.07
C LEU A 53 7.27 -19.45 9.07
N PHE A 54 6.18 -19.06 9.69
CA PHE A 54 5.53 -19.91 10.69
C PHE A 54 4.85 -21.13 10.06
N CYS A 55 4.35 -21.02 8.82
CA CYS A 55 3.83 -22.19 8.11
C CYS A 55 4.96 -23.21 7.85
N TYR A 56 6.13 -22.74 7.41
CA TYR A 56 7.31 -23.60 7.27
C TYR A 56 7.69 -24.25 8.61
N LEU A 57 7.77 -23.47 9.70
CA LEU A 57 8.13 -23.99 11.03
C LEU A 57 7.09 -24.96 11.58
N ALA A 58 5.80 -24.75 11.31
CA ALA A 58 4.73 -25.65 11.72
C ALA A 58 4.89 -27.04 11.10
N LEU A 59 5.29 -27.08 9.82
CA LEU A 59 5.57 -28.32 9.12
C LEU A 59 6.88 -28.96 9.57
N GLU A 60 7.98 -28.20 9.60
CA GLU A 60 9.31 -28.71 9.95
C GLU A 60 9.35 -29.24 11.38
N LYS A 61 8.81 -28.49 12.35
CA LYS A 61 8.83 -28.85 13.78
C LYS A 61 7.58 -29.62 14.23
N ARG A 62 6.63 -29.86 13.32
CA ARG A 62 5.37 -30.57 13.61
C ARG A 62 4.64 -30.00 14.85
N SER A 63 4.52 -28.68 14.95
CA SER A 63 3.96 -28.01 16.13
C SER A 63 2.72 -27.18 15.82
N THR A 64 1.66 -27.40 16.59
CA THR A 64 0.40 -26.65 16.51
C THR A 64 0.55 -25.19 16.93
N LYS A 65 1.52 -24.87 17.81
CA LYS A 65 1.81 -23.49 18.22
C LYS A 65 2.20 -22.62 17.02
N TYR A 66 3.02 -23.14 16.10
CA TYR A 66 3.38 -22.44 14.88
C TYR A 66 2.23 -22.40 13.86
N SER A 67 1.36 -23.41 13.84
CA SER A 67 0.14 -23.39 13.01
C SER A 67 -0.86 -22.32 13.47
N LEU A 68 -1.02 -22.14 14.78
CA LEU A 68 -1.79 -21.04 15.37
C LEU A 68 -1.15 -19.68 15.04
N ALA A 69 0.17 -19.55 15.19
CA ALA A 69 0.88 -18.34 14.78
C ALA A 69 0.68 -18.03 13.28
N THR A 70 0.73 -19.05 12.42
CA THR A 70 0.45 -18.92 10.98
C THR A 70 -0.95 -18.37 10.75
N SER A 71 -1.95 -18.90 11.46
CA SER A 71 -3.35 -18.47 11.35
C SER A 71 -3.50 -17.01 11.77
N PHE A 72 -2.91 -16.64 12.90
CA PHE A 72 -2.93 -15.27 13.41
C PHE A 72 -2.30 -14.28 12.42
N PHE A 73 -1.10 -14.58 11.91
CA PHE A 73 -0.45 -13.69 10.95
C PHE A 73 -1.15 -13.66 9.59
N ALA A 74 -1.76 -14.76 9.13
CA ALA A 74 -2.56 -14.77 7.91
C ALA A 74 -3.79 -13.85 8.03
N ILE A 75 -4.42 -13.81 9.21
CA ILE A 75 -5.51 -12.88 9.50
C ILE A 75 -5.00 -11.43 9.47
N LEU A 76 -3.87 -11.14 10.12
CA LEU A 76 -3.27 -9.79 10.07
C LEU A 76 -2.90 -9.36 8.64
N THR A 77 -2.42 -10.29 7.81
CA THR A 77 -2.21 -10.03 6.37
C THR A 77 -3.53 -9.66 5.69
N GLY A 78 -4.62 -10.38 5.98
CA GLY A 78 -6.00 -10.07 5.55
C GLY A 78 -6.47 -8.68 5.91
N LEU A 79 -6.25 -8.29 7.16
CA LEU A 79 -6.73 -7.01 7.71
C LEU A 79 -5.90 -5.80 7.22
N THR A 80 -4.69 -6.02 6.71
CA THR A 80 -3.84 -4.92 6.20
C THR A 80 -4.12 -4.59 4.75
N HIS A 81 -4.15 -5.60 3.87
CA HIS A 81 -4.35 -5.38 2.45
C HIS A 81 -4.77 -6.67 1.72
N ILE A 82 -5.76 -6.55 0.82
CA ILE A 82 -6.36 -7.72 0.14
C ILE A 82 -5.37 -8.47 -0.76
N LEU A 83 -4.39 -7.79 -1.35
CA LEU A 83 -3.49 -8.42 -2.30
C LEU A 83 -2.47 -9.31 -1.59
N ASP A 84 -1.90 -8.82 -0.50
CA ASP A 84 -1.02 -9.61 0.38
C ASP A 84 -1.76 -10.82 0.93
N PHE A 85 -3.05 -10.64 1.24
CA PHE A 85 -3.90 -11.73 1.69
C PHE A 85 -4.19 -12.76 0.61
N ALA A 86 -4.47 -12.34 -0.63
CA ALA A 86 -4.63 -13.26 -1.76
C ALA A 86 -3.37 -14.10 -1.97
N LEU A 87 -2.19 -13.49 -1.78
CA LEU A 87 -0.90 -14.19 -1.83
C LEU A 87 -0.73 -15.19 -0.67
N ALA A 88 -1.06 -14.80 0.55
CA ALA A 88 -1.05 -15.70 1.71
C ALA A 88 -2.03 -16.87 1.54
N TYR A 89 -3.25 -16.59 1.07
CA TYR A 89 -4.28 -17.58 0.80
C TYR A 89 -3.85 -18.56 -0.30
N GLY A 90 -3.31 -18.05 -1.41
CA GLY A 90 -2.76 -18.89 -2.49
C GLY A 90 -1.61 -19.78 -2.01
N PHE A 91 -0.73 -19.25 -1.16
CA PHE A 91 0.32 -20.03 -0.50
C PHE A 91 -0.26 -21.15 0.37
N LEU A 92 -1.21 -20.84 1.26
CA LEU A 92 -1.83 -21.84 2.13
C LEU A 92 -2.63 -22.89 1.34
N LEU A 93 -3.34 -22.49 0.28
CA LEU A 93 -4.08 -23.39 -0.60
C LEU A 93 -3.14 -24.37 -1.30
N LEU A 94 -2.06 -23.89 -1.92
CA LEU A 94 -1.08 -24.77 -2.58
C LEU A 94 -0.37 -25.67 -1.57
N MET A 95 -0.02 -25.15 -0.38
CA MET A 95 0.52 -25.97 0.70
C MET A 95 -0.46 -27.05 1.17
N LEU A 96 -1.78 -26.76 1.20
CA LEU A 96 -2.81 -27.73 1.52
C LEU A 96 -2.87 -28.83 0.47
N LEU A 97 -2.93 -28.45 -0.81
CA LEU A 97 -2.99 -29.37 -1.96
C LEU A 97 -1.77 -30.31 -1.99
N LEU A 98 -0.57 -29.77 -1.79
CA LEU A 98 0.67 -30.56 -1.74
C LEU A 98 0.75 -31.53 -0.56
N ASN A 99 -0.04 -31.29 0.50
CA ASN A 99 -0.05 -32.12 1.70
C ASN A 99 -1.33 -32.96 1.87
N ILE A 100 -2.23 -32.98 0.89
CA ILE A 100 -3.52 -33.68 0.99
C ILE A 100 -3.37 -35.18 1.27
N ARG A 101 -2.33 -35.81 0.71
CA ARG A 101 -2.02 -37.24 0.93
C ARG A 101 -1.29 -37.51 2.24
N ASN A 102 -0.66 -36.48 2.85
CA ASN A 102 0.13 -36.64 4.06
C ASN A 102 -0.62 -36.09 5.28
N LYS A 103 -1.42 -36.96 5.91
CA LYS A 103 -2.23 -36.62 7.10
C LYS A 103 -1.41 -35.96 8.23
N SER A 104 -0.12 -36.31 8.38
CA SER A 104 0.74 -35.72 9.41
C SER A 104 1.02 -34.24 9.16
N TYR A 105 1.20 -33.82 7.90
CA TYR A 105 1.45 -32.41 7.57
C TYR A 105 0.16 -31.63 7.40
N LEU A 106 -0.88 -32.29 6.87
CA LEU A 106 -2.18 -31.68 6.57
C LEU A 106 -2.77 -30.95 7.78
N ARG A 107 -2.72 -31.54 8.98
CA ARG A 107 -3.27 -30.94 10.20
C ARG A 107 -2.70 -29.56 10.54
N TYR A 108 -1.46 -29.27 10.13
CA TYR A 108 -0.80 -27.99 10.43
C TYR A 108 -1.11 -26.89 9.42
N VAL A 109 -1.56 -27.27 8.22
CA VAL A 109 -1.96 -26.33 7.15
C VAL A 109 -3.47 -26.11 7.15
N LEU A 110 -4.24 -27.13 7.57
CA LEU A 110 -5.70 -27.08 7.57
C LEU A 110 -6.23 -25.94 8.44
N LEU A 111 -5.66 -25.75 9.63
CA LEU A 111 -6.07 -24.69 10.55
C LEU A 111 -5.90 -23.27 9.97
N PRO A 112 -4.68 -22.85 9.53
CA PRO A 112 -4.51 -21.53 8.92
C PRO A 112 -5.33 -21.37 7.64
N PHE A 113 -5.43 -22.42 6.82
CA PHE A 113 -6.27 -22.39 5.62
C PHE A 113 -7.76 -22.16 5.95
N ALA A 114 -8.30 -22.86 6.96
CA ALA A 114 -9.69 -22.69 7.39
C ALA A 114 -9.94 -21.27 7.90
N PHE A 115 -9.06 -20.73 8.75
CA PHE A 115 -9.18 -19.34 9.23
C PHE A 115 -9.10 -18.32 8.08
N SER A 116 -8.19 -18.51 7.12
CA SER A 116 -8.13 -17.63 5.95
C SER A 116 -9.39 -17.76 5.08
N THR A 117 -9.96 -18.96 4.94
CA THR A 117 -11.21 -19.16 4.19
C THR A 117 -12.39 -18.46 4.87
N ILE A 118 -12.49 -18.56 6.20
CA ILE A 118 -13.51 -17.84 6.99
C ILE A 118 -13.34 -16.34 6.83
N LEU A 119 -12.12 -15.82 6.92
CA LEU A 119 -11.86 -14.39 6.76
C LEU A 119 -12.21 -13.91 5.35
N LEU A 120 -11.91 -14.69 4.31
CA LEU A 120 -12.28 -14.38 2.93
C LEU A 120 -13.81 -14.32 2.78
N ALA A 121 -14.53 -15.31 3.32
CA ALA A 121 -15.99 -15.31 3.32
C ALA A 121 -16.56 -14.08 4.04
N LEU A 122 -16.03 -13.75 5.23
CA LEU A 122 -16.40 -12.55 5.97
C LEU A 122 -16.13 -11.26 5.17
N GLY A 123 -15.04 -11.20 4.42
CA GLY A 123 -14.69 -10.07 3.56
C GLY A 123 -15.71 -9.83 2.44
N PHE A 124 -16.35 -10.88 1.93
CA PHE A 124 -17.43 -10.76 0.94
C PHE A 124 -18.77 -10.37 1.57
N THR A 125 -19.09 -10.89 2.76
CA THR A 125 -20.38 -10.65 3.43
C THR A 125 -20.43 -9.33 4.19
N VAL A 126 -19.34 -8.90 4.80
CA VAL A 126 -19.29 -7.73 5.69
C VAL A 126 -18.39 -6.67 5.07
N TYR A 127 -19.00 -5.66 4.44
CA TYR A 127 -18.29 -4.58 3.76
C TYR A 127 -17.23 -3.89 4.64
N TRP A 128 -17.50 -3.73 5.94
CA TRP A 128 -16.57 -3.09 6.89
C TRP A 128 -15.27 -3.86 7.15
N VAL A 129 -15.20 -5.17 6.88
CA VAL A 129 -14.02 -5.99 7.19
C VAL A 129 -12.89 -5.76 6.18
N MET A 130 -13.22 -5.65 4.89
CA MET A 130 -12.24 -5.47 3.81
C MET A 130 -12.58 -4.30 2.87
N GLY A 131 -13.52 -3.43 3.23
CA GLY A 131 -13.85 -2.22 2.46
C GLY A 131 -14.37 -2.48 1.03
N GLY A 132 -14.92 -3.66 0.77
CA GLY A 132 -15.33 -4.09 -0.58
C GLY A 132 -14.16 -4.46 -1.52
N ASP A 133 -12.92 -4.47 -1.03
CA ASP A 133 -11.76 -4.86 -1.83
C ASP A 133 -11.80 -6.30 -2.41
N PRO A 134 -12.46 -7.31 -1.79
CA PRO A 134 -12.58 -8.64 -2.39
C PRO A 134 -13.28 -8.64 -3.75
N TYR A 135 -14.16 -7.66 -4.01
CA TYR A 135 -14.81 -7.50 -5.32
C TYR A 135 -13.82 -7.10 -6.43
N LYS A 136 -12.63 -6.57 -6.09
CA LYS A 136 -11.55 -6.38 -7.07
C LYS A 136 -11.03 -7.70 -7.61
N GLY A 137 -11.06 -8.78 -6.83
CA GLY A 137 -10.74 -10.13 -7.29
C GLY A 137 -11.75 -10.63 -8.33
N ILE A 138 -13.04 -10.31 -8.14
CA ILE A 138 -14.09 -10.61 -9.12
C ILE A 138 -13.89 -9.79 -10.40
N SER A 139 -13.53 -8.50 -10.28
CA SER A 139 -13.20 -7.66 -11.43
C SER A 139 -12.04 -8.25 -12.24
N PHE A 140 -10.98 -8.71 -11.55
CA PHE A 140 -9.85 -9.37 -12.18
C PHE A 140 -10.27 -10.62 -12.98
N ILE A 141 -11.08 -11.50 -12.38
CA ILE A 141 -11.56 -12.72 -13.07
C ILE A 141 -12.42 -12.36 -14.29
N LYS A 142 -13.30 -11.35 -14.17
CA LYS A 142 -14.10 -10.86 -15.30
C LYS A 142 -13.19 -10.36 -16.42
N GLU A 143 -12.23 -9.49 -16.13
CA GLU A 143 -11.30 -8.97 -17.14
C GLU A 143 -10.45 -10.08 -17.79
N LEU A 144 -10.08 -11.12 -17.02
CA LEU A 144 -9.36 -12.29 -17.55
C LEU A 144 -10.24 -13.11 -18.52
N ILE A 145 -11.51 -13.32 -18.19
CA ILE A 145 -12.45 -14.11 -19.03
C ILE A 145 -12.84 -13.35 -20.29
N TYR A 146 -13.11 -12.06 -20.18
CA TYR A 146 -13.55 -11.24 -21.31
C TYR A 146 -12.39 -10.81 -22.22
N LEU A 147 -11.13 -11.13 -21.88
CA LEU A 147 -9.89 -10.77 -22.59
C LEU A 147 -9.89 -9.33 -23.12
N GLU A 148 -10.61 -8.45 -22.44
CA GLU A 148 -10.75 -7.06 -22.84
C GLU A 148 -9.40 -6.38 -22.59
N LYS A 149 -8.64 -6.17 -23.67
CA LYS A 149 -7.34 -5.45 -23.72
C LYS A 149 -6.11 -6.28 -23.33
N ILE A 150 -5.90 -7.43 -23.96
CA ILE A 150 -4.53 -7.98 -24.08
C ILE A 150 -3.73 -7.06 -25.01
N SER A 151 -3.16 -6.00 -24.45
CA SER A 151 -2.18 -5.19 -25.16
C SER A 151 -0.83 -5.87 -25.01
N LEU A 152 -0.17 -6.16 -26.13
CA LEU A 152 1.14 -6.80 -26.14
C LEU A 152 2.10 -6.05 -25.19
N PRO A 153 2.94 -6.78 -24.42
CA PRO A 153 3.92 -6.15 -23.56
C PRO A 153 4.95 -5.41 -24.43
N ASN A 154 5.17 -4.13 -24.15
CA ASN A 154 6.30 -3.40 -24.72
C ASN A 154 7.61 -4.06 -24.29
N ILE A 155 8.66 -3.93 -25.10
CA ILE A 155 10.01 -4.47 -24.81
C ILE A 155 10.48 -4.07 -23.40
N PHE A 156 10.20 -2.84 -22.98
CA PHE A 156 10.52 -2.33 -21.63
C PHE A 156 9.73 -3.01 -20.48
N THR A 157 8.53 -3.52 -20.75
CA THR A 157 7.73 -4.29 -19.78
C THR A 157 8.08 -5.78 -19.76
N LEU A 158 8.80 -6.26 -20.78
CA LEU A 158 9.19 -7.66 -20.92
C LEU A 158 10.12 -8.11 -19.78
N ASN A 159 11.04 -7.26 -19.34
CA ASN A 159 11.96 -7.59 -18.24
C ASN A 159 11.22 -7.84 -16.91
N ASN A 160 10.16 -7.07 -16.66
CA ASN A 160 9.33 -7.23 -15.47
C ASN A 160 8.60 -8.58 -15.47
N ILE A 161 8.29 -9.14 -16.65
CA ILE A 161 7.64 -10.44 -16.79
C ILE A 161 8.67 -11.56 -16.74
N LEU A 162 9.75 -11.45 -17.53
CA LEU A 162 10.74 -12.51 -17.69
C LEU A 162 11.52 -12.80 -16.41
N THR A 163 11.95 -11.78 -15.67
CA THR A 163 12.79 -11.96 -14.48
C THR A 163 12.09 -12.81 -13.40
N PRO A 164 10.85 -12.48 -12.96
CA PRO A 164 10.08 -13.33 -12.05
C PRO A 164 9.84 -14.74 -12.58
N LEU A 165 9.51 -14.89 -13.87
CA LEU A 165 9.26 -16.20 -14.48
C LEU A 165 10.51 -17.09 -14.42
N LEU A 166 11.67 -16.59 -14.85
CA LEU A 166 12.94 -17.32 -14.82
C LEU A 166 13.33 -17.71 -13.40
N ILE A 167 13.20 -16.79 -12.43
CA ILE A 167 13.49 -17.08 -11.03
C ILE A 167 12.52 -18.12 -10.47
N GLY A 168 11.24 -18.04 -10.85
CA GLY A 168 10.25 -19.07 -10.53
C GLY A 168 10.63 -20.44 -11.08
N PHE A 169 11.01 -20.53 -12.35
CA PHE A 169 11.49 -21.78 -12.95
C PHE A 169 12.74 -22.33 -12.23
N VAL A 170 13.70 -21.47 -11.90
CA VAL A 170 14.87 -21.86 -11.08
C VAL A 170 14.43 -22.47 -9.74
N GLY A 171 13.46 -21.85 -9.05
CA GLY A 171 12.93 -22.40 -7.81
C GLY A 171 12.22 -23.77 -7.99
N VAL A 172 11.51 -23.98 -9.09
CA VAL A 172 10.92 -25.28 -9.49
C VAL A 172 12.00 -26.32 -9.84
N LEU A 173 13.20 -25.94 -10.25
CA LEU A 173 14.31 -26.89 -10.43
C LEU A 173 15.01 -27.20 -9.10
N LEU A 174 15.10 -26.20 -8.22
CA LEU A 174 15.78 -26.32 -6.93
C LEU A 174 15.03 -27.17 -5.90
N TYR A 175 13.69 -27.30 -5.98
CA TYR A 175 12.93 -27.92 -4.89
C TYR A 175 13.40 -29.34 -4.53
N LYS A 176 13.85 -30.14 -5.51
CA LYS A 176 14.33 -31.52 -5.26
C LYS A 176 15.64 -31.57 -4.46
N HIS A 177 16.43 -30.50 -4.53
CA HIS A 177 17.78 -30.43 -3.97
C HIS A 177 17.80 -29.89 -2.53
N LEU A 178 16.66 -29.48 -1.98
CA LEU A 178 16.58 -28.97 -0.61
C LEU A 178 16.56 -30.10 0.42
N PRO A 179 17.12 -29.86 1.63
CA PRO A 179 17.34 -30.91 2.61
C PRO A 179 16.06 -31.40 3.30
N SER A 180 15.10 -30.51 3.58
CA SER A 180 13.86 -30.85 4.31
C SER A 180 12.64 -30.84 3.39
N ASP A 181 11.73 -31.81 3.58
CA ASP A 181 10.47 -31.91 2.80
C ASP A 181 9.61 -30.64 2.91
N ALA A 182 9.54 -30.04 4.10
CA ALA A 182 8.87 -28.75 4.31
C ALA A 182 9.53 -27.64 3.49
N GLY A 183 10.87 -27.62 3.40
CA GLY A 183 11.63 -26.68 2.58
C GLY A 183 11.35 -26.87 1.08
N ARG A 184 11.33 -28.13 0.61
CA ARG A 184 10.98 -28.48 -0.78
C ARG A 184 9.62 -27.92 -1.17
N LYS A 185 8.60 -28.22 -0.36
CA LYS A 185 7.21 -27.77 -0.61
C LYS A 185 7.05 -26.25 -0.52
N THR A 186 7.76 -25.61 0.42
CA THR A 186 7.73 -24.15 0.57
C THR A 186 8.31 -23.46 -0.65
N ILE A 187 9.52 -23.85 -1.09
CA ILE A 187 10.15 -23.25 -2.28
C ILE A 187 9.35 -23.56 -3.54
N LEU A 188 8.84 -24.78 -3.70
CA LEU A 188 7.96 -25.12 -4.82
C LEU A 188 6.71 -24.23 -4.87
N THR A 189 6.06 -24.03 -3.72
CA THR A 189 4.85 -23.20 -3.62
C THR A 189 5.14 -21.75 -3.97
N LEU A 190 6.20 -21.15 -3.40
CA LEU A 190 6.59 -19.77 -3.71
C LEU A 190 6.95 -19.60 -5.19
N SER A 191 7.57 -20.61 -5.79
CA SER A 191 7.96 -20.61 -7.20
C SER A 191 6.77 -20.69 -8.14
N VAL A 192 5.82 -21.59 -7.87
CA VAL A 192 4.57 -21.72 -8.64
C VAL A 192 3.77 -20.42 -8.56
N ILE A 193 3.64 -19.84 -7.37
CA ILE A 193 2.96 -18.56 -7.19
C ILE A 193 3.66 -17.45 -7.96
N LEU A 194 4.99 -17.36 -7.89
CA LEU A 194 5.76 -16.35 -8.61
C LEU A 194 5.52 -16.43 -10.11
N ILE A 195 5.44 -17.64 -10.66
CA ILE A 195 5.11 -17.87 -12.07
C ILE A 195 3.68 -17.43 -12.37
N LEU A 196 2.70 -17.93 -11.61
CA LEU A 196 1.27 -17.64 -11.82
C LEU A 196 0.96 -16.14 -11.78
N LEU A 197 1.63 -15.39 -10.91
CA LEU A 197 1.44 -13.94 -10.76
C LEU A 197 2.02 -13.10 -11.89
N ASN A 198 2.92 -13.66 -12.71
CA ASN A 198 3.65 -12.93 -13.75
C ASN A 198 3.42 -13.51 -15.16
N ILE A 199 2.34 -14.28 -15.36
CA ILE A 199 1.98 -14.77 -16.70
C ILE A 199 1.53 -13.59 -17.58
N PRO A 200 1.98 -13.50 -18.85
CA PRO A 200 1.64 -12.39 -19.76
C PRO A 200 0.15 -12.33 -20.19
N ILE A 201 -0.70 -13.23 -19.68
CA ILE A 201 -2.16 -13.25 -19.91
C ILE A 201 -2.88 -12.28 -18.96
N ILE A 202 -2.23 -11.87 -17.87
CA ILE A 202 -2.81 -11.02 -16.83
C ILE A 202 -2.98 -9.58 -17.35
N PRO A 203 -4.15 -8.94 -17.16
CA PRO A 203 -4.37 -7.55 -17.56
C PRO A 203 -3.36 -6.59 -16.92
N LYS A 204 -2.91 -5.59 -17.69
CA LYS A 204 -1.82 -4.68 -17.29
C LYS A 204 -2.06 -4.01 -15.94
N ASP A 205 -3.31 -3.63 -15.65
CA ASP A 205 -3.71 -2.95 -14.41
C ASP A 205 -3.56 -3.81 -13.15
N PHE A 206 -3.56 -5.14 -13.30
CA PHE A 206 -3.30 -6.08 -12.20
C PHE A 206 -1.85 -6.56 -12.21
N LEU A 207 -1.29 -6.79 -13.41
CA LEU A 207 0.06 -7.31 -13.58
C LEU A 207 1.12 -6.47 -12.86
N TRP A 208 1.03 -5.13 -12.93
CA TRP A 208 2.01 -4.29 -12.23
C TRP A 208 1.95 -4.47 -10.70
N ARG A 209 0.77 -4.69 -10.11
CA ARG A 209 0.62 -4.92 -8.65
C ARG A 209 1.12 -6.29 -8.26
N PHE A 210 0.85 -7.31 -9.08
CA PHE A 210 1.38 -8.65 -8.89
C PHE A 210 2.90 -8.69 -9.06
N ASN A 211 3.44 -7.90 -9.98
CA ASN A 211 4.87 -7.77 -10.15
C ASN A 211 5.55 -7.26 -8.89
N LEU A 212 4.97 -6.27 -8.21
CA LEU A 212 5.47 -5.75 -6.94
C LEU A 212 5.52 -6.82 -5.83
N MET A 213 4.57 -7.77 -5.82
CA MET A 213 4.60 -8.92 -4.91
C MET A 213 5.79 -9.86 -5.14
N SER A 214 6.41 -9.81 -6.31
CA SER A 214 7.64 -10.57 -6.58
C SER A 214 8.79 -10.17 -5.64
N SER A 215 8.74 -8.96 -5.06
CA SER A 215 9.72 -8.49 -4.08
C SER A 215 9.88 -9.38 -2.85
N ILE A 216 8.82 -10.08 -2.39
CA ILE A 216 8.92 -11.01 -1.24
C ILE A 216 9.31 -12.42 -1.69
N LEU A 217 8.86 -12.84 -2.87
CA LEU A 217 9.06 -14.20 -3.37
C LEU A 217 10.48 -14.41 -3.91
N ILE A 218 10.97 -13.48 -4.73
CA ILE A 218 12.27 -13.57 -5.41
C ILE A 218 13.42 -13.74 -4.41
N PRO A 219 13.56 -12.92 -3.35
CA PRO A 219 14.70 -13.03 -2.45
C PRO A 219 14.76 -14.36 -1.71
N ILE A 220 13.61 -14.98 -1.40
CA ILE A 220 13.56 -16.30 -0.74
C ILE A 220 14.11 -17.38 -1.68
N ILE A 221 13.70 -17.37 -2.96
CA ILE A 221 14.17 -18.33 -3.97
C ILE A 221 15.66 -18.12 -4.28
N ILE A 222 16.10 -16.87 -4.43
CA ILE A 222 17.52 -16.53 -4.61
C ILE A 222 18.35 -16.99 -3.41
N GLY A 223 17.84 -16.77 -2.18
CA GLY A 223 18.46 -17.28 -0.96
C GLY A 223 18.64 -18.80 -0.98
N ALA A 224 17.60 -19.52 -1.42
CA ALA A 224 17.67 -20.97 -1.58
C ALA A 224 18.72 -21.40 -2.62
N LEU A 225 18.78 -20.72 -3.77
CA LEU A 225 19.79 -20.95 -4.82
C LEU A 225 21.22 -20.79 -4.29
N ILE A 226 21.50 -19.69 -3.58
CA ILE A 226 22.83 -19.46 -2.99
C ILE A 226 23.14 -20.51 -1.92
N GLY A 227 22.13 -20.94 -1.16
CA GLY A 227 22.26 -22.00 -0.16
C GLY A 227 22.73 -23.33 -0.74
N PHE A 228 22.32 -23.65 -1.97
CA PHE A 228 22.67 -24.87 -2.69
C PHE A 228 24.13 -24.94 -3.15
N ILE A 229 24.78 -23.79 -3.40
CA ILE A 229 26.18 -23.75 -3.84
C ILE A 229 27.08 -24.26 -2.70
N GLY A 230 27.79 -25.38 -2.84
CA GLY A 230 28.58 -25.95 -1.74
C GLY A 230 29.75 -25.06 -1.27
N ASN A 231 30.47 -24.44 -2.21
CA ASN A 231 31.71 -23.72 -1.93
C ASN A 231 31.47 -22.27 -1.49
N SER A 232 32.09 -21.84 -0.39
CA SER A 232 31.98 -20.46 0.12
C SER A 232 32.41 -19.39 -0.89
N LYS A 233 33.46 -19.67 -1.68
CA LYS A 233 33.90 -18.78 -2.78
C LYS A 233 32.82 -18.65 -3.86
N GLY A 234 32.18 -19.75 -4.24
CA GLY A 234 31.09 -19.77 -5.22
C GLY A 234 29.85 -19.01 -4.71
N LYS A 235 29.48 -19.21 -3.44
CA LYS A 235 28.41 -18.44 -2.80
C LYS A 235 28.67 -16.95 -2.89
N LEU A 236 29.88 -16.51 -2.52
CA LEU A 236 30.27 -15.10 -2.55
C LEU A 236 30.25 -14.53 -3.98
N LEU A 237 30.84 -15.25 -4.95
CA LEU A 237 30.88 -14.81 -6.35
C LEU A 237 29.47 -14.65 -6.95
N VAL A 238 28.60 -15.66 -6.81
CA VAL A 238 27.21 -15.58 -7.30
C VAL A 238 26.44 -14.46 -6.61
N SER A 239 26.70 -14.25 -5.32
CA SER A 239 26.06 -13.17 -4.57
C SER A 239 26.50 -11.79 -5.01
N LEU A 240 27.79 -11.59 -5.30
CA LEU A 240 28.31 -10.33 -5.84
C LEU A 240 27.71 -10.03 -7.21
N ILE A 241 27.56 -11.05 -8.07
CA ILE A 241 26.89 -10.90 -9.36
C ILE A 241 25.43 -10.45 -9.16
N ILE A 242 24.68 -11.14 -8.31
CA ILE A 242 23.28 -10.79 -8.02
C ILE A 242 23.19 -9.36 -7.47
N ILE A 243 23.97 -9.03 -6.44
CA ILE A 243 23.97 -7.69 -5.85
C ILE A 243 24.35 -6.62 -6.87
N GLY A 244 25.35 -6.90 -7.73
CA GLY A 244 25.76 -6.03 -8.83
C GLY A 244 24.65 -5.74 -9.83
N PHE A 245 23.73 -6.68 -10.06
CA PHE A 245 22.53 -6.45 -10.89
C PHE A 245 21.43 -5.66 -10.15
N PHE A 246 21.27 -5.85 -8.85
CA PHE A 246 20.22 -5.19 -8.06
C PHE A 246 20.55 -3.74 -7.70
N ILE A 247 21.81 -3.41 -7.40
CA ILE A 247 22.21 -2.07 -6.95
C ILE A 247 21.85 -0.98 -7.98
N PRO A 248 22.19 -1.08 -9.27
CA PRO A 248 21.83 -0.05 -10.24
C PRO A 248 20.32 0.15 -10.32
N GLN A 249 19.54 -0.94 -10.35
CA GLN A 249 18.08 -0.89 -10.40
C GLN A 249 17.49 -0.23 -9.15
N PHE A 250 18.05 -0.54 -7.98
CA PHE A 250 17.67 0.06 -6.70
C PHE A 250 17.94 1.57 -6.67
N ILE A 251 19.14 2.00 -7.12
CA ILE A 251 19.49 3.42 -7.21
C ILE A 251 18.54 4.15 -8.17
N THR A 252 18.24 3.55 -9.33
CA THR A 252 17.24 4.09 -10.26
C THR A 252 15.85 4.18 -9.63
N ALA A 253 15.41 3.16 -8.90
CA ALA A 253 14.11 3.18 -8.22
C ALA A 253 14.02 4.28 -7.16
N ILE A 254 15.09 4.49 -6.38
CA ILE A 254 15.14 5.57 -5.38
C ILE A 254 15.19 6.95 -6.06
N SER A 255 15.95 7.13 -7.13
CA SER A 255 16.02 8.43 -7.81
C SER A 255 14.71 8.80 -8.52
N MET A 256 13.93 7.79 -8.91
CA MET A 256 12.56 7.95 -9.43
C MET A 256 11.51 8.12 -8.33
N ALA A 257 11.80 7.72 -7.09
CA ALA A 257 10.92 7.92 -5.95
C ALA A 257 10.85 9.41 -5.58
N LYS A 258 9.94 10.13 -6.23
CA LYS A 258 9.64 11.54 -5.98
C LYS A 258 8.23 11.66 -5.45
N PRO A 259 7.93 12.66 -4.59
CA PRO A 259 6.56 12.95 -4.22
C PRO A 259 5.75 13.15 -5.50
N SER A 260 4.55 12.56 -5.53
CA SER A 260 3.70 12.60 -6.73
C SER A 260 3.34 14.03 -7.14
N ILE A 261 3.43 14.98 -6.20
CA ILE A 261 3.10 16.39 -6.34
C ILE A 261 4.32 17.23 -6.01
N SER A 262 4.59 18.26 -6.84
CA SER A 262 5.68 19.20 -6.57
C SER A 262 5.35 20.08 -5.34
N PRO A 263 6.35 20.57 -4.57
CA PRO A 263 6.09 21.50 -3.48
C PRO A 263 5.25 22.71 -3.90
N SER A 264 5.47 23.24 -5.11
CA SER A 264 4.66 24.35 -5.66
C SER A 264 3.20 23.96 -5.89
N GLU A 265 2.94 22.77 -6.42
CA GLU A 265 1.58 22.25 -6.65
C GLU A 265 0.87 22.01 -5.30
N TYR A 266 1.59 21.54 -4.27
CA TYR A 266 1.08 21.41 -2.91
C TYR A 266 0.69 22.76 -2.29
N TYR A 267 1.55 23.78 -2.38
CA TYR A 267 1.22 25.12 -1.88
C TYR A 267 0.03 25.74 -2.61
N GLU A 268 -0.10 25.49 -3.90
CA GLU A 268 -1.26 25.92 -4.70
C GLU A 268 -2.55 25.22 -4.23
N MET A 269 -2.52 23.92 -3.94
CA MET A 269 -3.65 23.21 -3.32
C MET A 269 -4.00 23.77 -1.94
N LYS A 270 -2.99 24.06 -1.11
CA LYS A 270 -3.20 24.67 0.20
C LYS A 270 -3.90 26.02 0.06
N GLN A 271 -3.51 26.85 -0.90
CA GLN A 271 -4.16 28.13 -1.20
C GLN A 271 -5.59 27.94 -1.70
N LEU A 272 -5.84 26.96 -2.58
CA LEU A 272 -7.18 26.61 -3.05
C LEU A 272 -8.11 26.26 -1.88
N VAL A 273 -7.67 25.39 -0.97
CA VAL A 273 -8.46 24.96 0.19
C VAL A 273 -8.64 26.08 1.20
N LEU A 274 -7.61 26.90 1.43
CA LEU A 274 -7.68 28.11 2.25
C LEU A 274 -8.70 29.13 1.74
N LYS A 275 -8.82 29.27 0.41
CA LYS A 275 -9.86 30.09 -0.21
C LYS A 275 -11.26 29.47 -0.03
N GLY A 276 -11.28 28.14 0.15
CA GLY A 276 -12.44 27.25 0.17
C GLY A 276 -13.14 27.03 1.51
N SER A 277 -12.41 27.12 2.63
CA SER A 277 -12.92 26.64 3.93
C SER A 277 -12.21 27.32 5.10
N PRO A 278 -12.89 27.55 6.24
CA PRO A 278 -12.22 27.82 7.51
C PRO A 278 -11.38 26.60 7.89
N LEU A 279 -10.08 26.83 8.12
CA LEU A 279 -9.07 25.78 8.34
C LEU A 279 -9.34 25.02 9.64
N TYR A 280 -9.53 23.71 9.52
CA TYR A 280 -9.28 22.77 10.60
C TYR A 280 -7.99 22.04 10.25
N MET A 281 -6.94 22.25 11.04
CA MET A 281 -5.69 21.53 10.83
C MET A 281 -5.85 20.12 11.40
N PHE A 282 -5.79 19.12 10.52
CA PHE A 282 -5.82 17.72 10.88
C PHE A 282 -4.39 17.19 11.01
N VAL A 283 -3.98 16.83 12.23
CA VAL A 283 -2.70 16.16 12.46
C VAL A 283 -2.99 14.69 12.74
N TYR A 284 -2.40 13.80 11.93
CA TYR A 284 -2.47 12.36 12.15
C TYR A 284 -1.29 11.93 13.02
N VAL A 285 -1.57 11.57 14.27
CA VAL A 285 -0.55 11.06 15.20
C VAL A 285 -1.08 9.76 15.81
N PHE A 286 -0.29 8.68 15.73
CA PHE A 286 -0.59 7.38 16.35
C PHE A 286 -2.01 6.82 16.07
N GLY A 287 -2.48 6.86 14.82
CA GLY A 287 -3.76 6.24 14.47
C GLY A 287 -4.99 7.10 14.76
N HIS A 288 -4.81 8.34 15.22
CA HIS A 288 -5.91 9.25 15.54
C HIS A 288 -5.78 10.60 14.82
N TRP A 289 -6.93 11.16 14.46
CA TRP A 289 -7.08 12.48 13.86
C TRP A 289 -7.28 13.52 14.96
N PHE A 290 -6.38 14.50 15.05
CA PHE A 290 -6.53 15.65 15.94
C PHE A 290 -6.96 16.88 15.16
N ILE A 291 -7.97 17.59 15.66
CA ILE A 291 -8.48 18.85 15.07
C ILE A 291 -7.94 20.02 15.89
N PHE A 292 -7.21 20.92 15.24
CA PHE A 292 -6.85 22.22 15.83
C PHE A 292 -7.63 23.34 15.17
N SER A 293 -8.35 24.12 15.99
CA SER A 293 -9.03 25.35 15.59
C SER A 293 -8.10 26.56 15.79
N PRO A 294 -8.13 27.56 14.88
CA PRO A 294 -7.30 28.76 14.98
C PRO A 294 -7.63 29.67 16.19
N HIS A 295 -8.64 29.35 17.02
CA HIS A 295 -9.02 30.12 18.20
C HIS A 295 -8.51 29.53 19.53
N GLY A 296 -7.44 28.73 19.50
CA GLY A 296 -6.72 28.32 20.70
C GLY A 296 -7.46 27.35 21.63
N ARG A 297 -8.59 26.77 21.19
CA ARG A 297 -9.27 25.69 21.91
C ARG A 297 -8.97 24.36 21.25
N SER A 298 -8.16 23.54 21.91
CA SER A 298 -8.11 22.11 21.64
C SER A 298 -9.42 21.48 22.11
N VAL A 299 -10.15 20.84 21.20
CA VAL A 299 -11.28 19.99 21.55
C VAL A 299 -10.86 18.57 21.21
N GLY A 300 -10.49 17.80 22.23
CA GLY A 300 -10.28 16.37 22.07
C GLY A 300 -11.62 15.69 21.80
N PHE A 301 -11.82 15.18 20.59
CA PHE A 301 -12.97 14.33 20.30
C PHE A 301 -12.64 12.88 20.62
N HIS A 302 -13.25 12.36 21.67
CA HIS A 302 -13.27 10.94 21.95
C HIS A 302 -14.41 10.32 21.15
N TRP A 303 -14.13 9.75 19.98
CA TRP A 303 -15.09 8.87 19.31
C TRP A 303 -14.99 7.48 19.94
N SER A 304 -15.82 7.23 20.94
CA SER A 304 -16.24 5.88 21.33
C SER A 304 -17.54 5.57 20.59
N LEU A 305 -17.55 4.50 19.78
CA LEU A 305 -18.79 3.94 19.23
C LEU A 305 -19.60 3.28 20.36
N ARG A 306 -20.28 4.09 21.18
CA ARG A 306 -21.49 3.68 21.91
C ARG A 306 -22.50 4.81 21.84
N GLY A 307 -23.65 4.51 21.24
CA GLY A 307 -24.76 5.45 21.17
C GLY A 307 -25.25 5.83 22.57
N ARG A 308 -25.29 7.14 22.84
CA ARG A 308 -26.22 7.83 23.74
C ARG A 308 -26.06 9.34 23.54
N SER A 309 -27.19 10.04 23.63
CA SER A 309 -27.41 11.46 23.35
C SER A 309 -26.48 12.41 24.15
N PRO A 310 -26.14 13.61 23.64
CA PRO A 310 -25.24 14.53 24.33
C PRO A 310 -25.92 15.26 25.50
N PRO A 311 -25.24 15.47 26.65
CA PRO A 311 -25.72 16.38 27.68
C PRO A 311 -25.27 17.82 27.38
N THR A 312 -26.11 18.77 27.79
CA THR A 312 -25.92 20.23 27.70
C THR A 312 -24.65 20.73 28.41
N PRO A 313 -23.95 21.76 27.90
CA PRO A 313 -22.69 22.22 28.48
C PRO A 313 -22.89 23.17 29.68
N ARG A 314 -22.33 22.82 30.85
CA ARG A 314 -22.06 23.77 31.95
C ARG A 314 -20.68 24.40 31.76
N ARG A 315 -20.61 25.73 31.81
CA ARG A 315 -19.36 26.53 31.82
C ARG A 315 -18.53 26.23 33.08
N ARG A 316 -17.27 25.83 32.91
CA ARG A 316 -16.21 26.08 33.91
C ARG A 316 -15.07 26.83 33.25
N HIS A 317 -14.71 27.95 33.84
CA HIS A 317 -13.52 28.73 33.50
C HIS A 317 -12.27 27.97 33.96
N ILE A 318 -11.26 27.87 33.10
CA ILE A 318 -9.89 27.53 33.47
C ILE A 318 -9.01 28.68 32.97
N ASN A 319 -8.26 29.29 33.88
CA ASN A 319 -7.33 30.39 33.63
C ASN A 319 -6.08 29.89 32.89
N THR A 320 -5.70 30.58 31.82
CA THR A 320 -4.40 30.44 31.14
C THR A 320 -3.50 31.61 31.52
N GLN A 321 -2.54 31.36 32.41
CA GLN A 321 -1.28 32.10 32.47
C GLN A 321 -0.16 31.10 32.12
N TYR A 322 0.92 31.61 31.53
CA TYR A 322 2.06 30.91 30.93
C TYR A 322 1.90 30.52 29.45
N LEU A 323 2.32 31.45 28.58
CA LEU A 323 3.24 31.19 27.46
C LEU A 323 3.53 32.53 26.75
N SER A 324 4.35 33.36 27.39
CA SER A 324 4.94 34.56 26.80
C SER A 324 6.45 34.38 26.71
N SER A 325 6.94 33.69 25.68
CA SER A 325 8.31 33.85 25.18
C SER A 325 8.54 32.94 23.97
N ASN A 326 8.54 33.55 22.77
CA ASN A 326 9.51 33.31 21.70
C ASN A 326 8.98 33.94 20.40
N LYS A 327 9.28 35.24 20.24
CA LYS A 327 9.31 35.90 18.93
C LYS A 327 10.58 35.43 18.23
N ILE A 328 10.45 34.59 17.22
CA ILE A 328 11.51 34.35 16.23
C ILE A 328 11.12 35.10 14.96
N SER A 329 12.00 36.00 14.55
CA SER A 329 11.91 36.90 13.40
C SER A 329 12.01 36.12 12.08
N ILE A 330 10.91 36.11 11.31
CA ILE A 330 10.90 35.70 9.90
C ILE A 330 10.80 36.99 9.08
N THR A 331 11.95 37.52 8.66
CA THR A 331 12.04 38.68 7.77
C THR A 331 13.11 38.40 6.73
N GLN A 332 12.68 38.15 5.48
CA GLN A 332 13.28 38.64 4.22
C GLN A 332 12.87 37.85 2.96
N GLN A 333 12.23 36.68 3.07
CA GLN A 333 11.69 35.96 1.89
C GLN A 333 10.19 36.22 1.59
N GLY A 334 9.50 36.97 2.44
CA GLY A 334 8.05 37.24 2.32
C GLY A 334 7.66 38.42 1.44
N GLU A 335 8.59 39.32 1.09
CA GLU A 335 8.25 40.55 0.37
C GLU A 335 8.23 40.38 -1.14
N THR A 336 9.08 39.53 -1.72
CA THR A 336 9.10 39.29 -3.17
C THR A 336 7.85 38.54 -3.66
N TYR A 337 7.23 37.74 -2.79
CA TYR A 337 5.95 37.09 -3.08
C TYR A 337 4.73 37.95 -2.71
N LYS A 338 4.88 39.13 -2.11
CA LYS A 338 3.73 39.97 -1.76
C LYS A 338 3.23 40.79 -2.95
N ASN A 339 4.12 41.14 -3.88
CA ASN A 339 3.81 42.03 -5.00
C ASN A 339 3.12 41.36 -6.20
N ILE A 340 3.04 40.03 -6.25
CA ILE A 340 2.31 39.30 -7.33
C ILE A 340 0.82 39.09 -6.97
N TYR A 341 0.41 39.34 -5.72
CA TYR A 341 -0.90 38.89 -5.20
C TYR A 341 -1.97 39.99 -5.03
N ASN A 342 -1.71 41.22 -5.47
CA ASN A 342 -2.61 42.36 -5.20
C ASN A 342 -3.70 42.61 -6.27
N HIS A 343 -3.90 41.73 -7.26
CA HIS A 343 -4.89 41.96 -8.34
C HIS A 343 -5.91 40.84 -8.59
N ILE A 344 -6.21 39.99 -7.60
CA ILE A 344 -7.29 39.00 -7.74
C ILE A 344 -8.34 39.27 -6.66
N ASN A 345 -9.53 39.71 -7.07
CA ASN A 345 -10.72 39.82 -6.20
C ASN A 345 -10.94 38.50 -5.44
N PHE A 346 -10.75 38.51 -4.12
CA PHE A 346 -10.84 37.33 -3.27
C PHE A 346 -12.30 37.05 -2.89
N ALA A 347 -13.04 36.39 -3.78
CA ALA A 347 -14.27 35.71 -3.37
C ALA A 347 -13.88 34.51 -2.47
N THR A 348 -14.20 34.60 -1.18
CA THR A 348 -14.13 33.47 -0.25
C THR A 348 -15.21 32.44 -0.64
N ALA A 349 -14.89 31.15 -0.55
CA ALA A 349 -15.89 30.14 -0.80
C ALA A 349 -16.99 30.17 0.26
N PRO A 350 -18.22 29.76 -0.10
CA PRO A 350 -19.30 29.56 0.85
C PRO A 350 -18.92 28.53 1.93
N GLU A 351 -19.40 28.74 3.16
CA GLU A 351 -19.12 27.86 4.32
C GLU A 351 -19.54 26.40 4.08
N ASN A 352 -20.52 26.16 3.19
CA ASN A 352 -21.00 24.84 2.78
C ASN A 352 -20.40 24.36 1.46
N SER A 353 -19.10 24.56 1.23
CA SER A 353 -18.44 24.10 0.01
C SER A 353 -18.03 22.62 0.08
N VAL A 354 -18.12 21.92 -1.05
CA VAL A 354 -17.59 20.56 -1.22
C VAL A 354 -16.71 20.48 -2.46
N PHE A 355 -15.49 20.00 -2.30
CA PHE A 355 -14.54 19.85 -3.40
C PHE A 355 -14.82 18.57 -4.17
N ILE A 356 -15.14 18.69 -5.45
CA ILE A 356 -15.26 17.56 -6.37
C ILE A 356 -13.92 17.42 -7.09
N VAL A 357 -13.20 16.34 -6.81
CA VAL A 357 -11.86 16.11 -7.36
C VAL A 357 -11.85 14.76 -8.07
N PRO A 358 -12.06 14.74 -9.40
CA PRO A 358 -12.13 13.49 -10.17
C PRO A 358 -10.80 12.73 -10.18
N ASN A 359 -9.69 13.46 -10.15
CA ASN A 359 -8.35 12.88 -10.15
C ASN A 359 -8.01 12.37 -8.74
N THR A 360 -7.90 11.05 -8.60
CA THR A 360 -7.60 10.36 -7.33
C THR A 360 -6.32 10.87 -6.66
N LYS A 361 -5.27 11.20 -7.43
CA LYS A 361 -4.00 11.70 -6.90
C LYS A 361 -4.21 13.03 -6.17
N ILE A 362 -4.83 14.00 -6.83
CA ILE A 362 -5.09 15.33 -6.27
C ILE A 362 -6.09 15.23 -5.11
N ARG A 363 -7.11 14.37 -5.26
CA ARG A 363 -8.13 14.16 -4.24
C ARG A 363 -7.51 13.75 -2.90
N TYR A 364 -6.62 12.76 -2.90
CA TYR A 364 -5.93 12.33 -1.68
C TYR A 364 -5.16 13.46 -1.01
N TRP A 365 -4.55 14.35 -1.78
CA TRP A 365 -3.84 15.50 -1.20
C TRP A 365 -4.80 16.55 -0.64
N ILE A 366 -5.92 16.83 -1.29
CA ILE A 366 -6.93 17.77 -0.79
C ILE A 366 -7.66 17.20 0.43
N GLU A 367 -7.90 15.88 0.50
CA GLU A 367 -8.47 15.19 1.67
C GLU A 367 -7.62 15.38 2.94
N THR A 368 -6.30 15.62 2.82
CA THR A 368 -5.45 15.93 3.99
C THR A 368 -5.62 17.37 4.49
N LEU A 369 -6.18 18.25 3.66
CA LEU A 369 -6.39 19.67 3.96
C LEU A 369 -7.83 19.96 4.40
N THR A 370 -8.82 19.20 3.92
CA THR A 370 -10.23 19.35 4.26
C THR A 370 -10.99 18.02 4.12
N PRO A 371 -11.94 17.71 5.01
CA PRO A 371 -12.76 16.50 4.89
C PRO A 371 -13.87 16.60 3.82
N ASN A 372 -14.19 17.79 3.34
CA ASN A 372 -15.30 18.01 2.39
C ASN A 372 -14.86 17.78 0.95
N VAL A 373 -14.47 16.54 0.62
CA VAL A 373 -13.96 16.15 -0.70
C VAL A 373 -14.69 14.93 -1.21
N VAL A 374 -15.16 14.96 -2.45
CA VAL A 374 -15.85 13.85 -3.10
C VAL A 374 -15.30 13.59 -4.50
N ARG A 375 -15.50 12.37 -5.02
CA ARG A 375 -15.02 11.98 -6.35
C ARG A 375 -15.92 12.51 -7.46
N SER A 376 -17.23 12.37 -7.27
CA SER A 376 -18.25 12.68 -8.26
C SER A 376 -19.24 13.70 -7.73
N PRO A 377 -19.84 14.54 -8.59
CA PRO A 377 -20.99 15.36 -8.21
C PRO A 377 -22.17 14.55 -7.66
N LYS A 378 -22.26 13.25 -7.99
CA LYS A 378 -23.29 12.36 -7.46
C LYS A 378 -23.14 12.13 -5.96
N ASP A 379 -21.91 12.12 -5.47
CA ASP A 379 -21.55 11.82 -4.08
C ASP A 379 -21.67 13.06 -3.17
N ALA A 380 -21.90 14.25 -3.75
CA ALA A 380 -22.11 15.48 -2.99
C ALA A 380 -23.51 15.51 -2.36
N ASN A 381 -23.57 15.84 -1.06
CA ASN A 381 -24.80 16.07 -0.31
C ASN A 381 -25.57 17.29 -0.86
N ILE A 382 -26.90 17.23 -0.79
CA ILE A 382 -27.80 18.33 -1.18
C ILE A 382 -27.55 19.53 -0.25
N GLY A 383 -27.55 20.75 -0.80
CA GLY A 383 -27.29 21.99 -0.06
C GLY A 383 -25.82 22.43 0.03
N TYR A 384 -24.89 21.61 -0.46
CA TYR A 384 -23.48 22.01 -0.59
C TYR A 384 -23.20 22.68 -1.94
N VAL A 385 -22.30 23.67 -1.94
CA VAL A 385 -21.79 24.34 -3.15
C VAL A 385 -20.64 23.51 -3.72
N PRO A 386 -20.82 22.88 -4.90
CA PRO A 386 -19.79 22.03 -5.46
C PRO A 386 -18.68 22.86 -6.13
N ILE A 387 -17.44 22.65 -5.70
CA ILE A 387 -16.23 23.23 -6.28
C ILE A 387 -15.51 22.12 -7.05
N LEU A 388 -15.60 22.14 -8.38
CA LEU A 388 -14.91 21.19 -9.25
C LEU A 388 -13.43 21.58 -9.38
N VAL A 389 -12.51 20.69 -8.99
CA VAL A 389 -11.07 20.87 -9.12
C VAL A 389 -10.54 20.01 -10.26
N LEU A 390 -9.83 20.65 -11.19
CA LEU A 390 -9.25 20.02 -12.38
C LEU A 390 -7.79 20.41 -12.54
N GLU A 391 -7.00 19.52 -13.14
CA GLU A 391 -5.68 19.86 -13.66
C GLU A 391 -5.80 20.82 -14.85
N VAL A 392 -4.86 21.74 -14.98
CA VAL A 392 -4.76 22.62 -16.15
C VAL A 392 -4.70 21.77 -17.43
N GLY A 393 -5.52 22.12 -18.43
CA GLY A 393 -5.60 21.42 -19.71
C GLY A 393 -6.71 20.36 -19.79
N LYS A 394 -7.40 20.05 -18.68
CA LYS A 394 -8.60 19.20 -18.72
C LYS A 394 -9.83 19.99 -19.19
N PRO A 395 -10.78 19.34 -19.88
CA PRO A 395 -12.00 19.97 -20.35
C PRO A 395 -12.84 20.46 -19.17
N VAL A 396 -13.40 21.66 -19.31
CA VAL A 396 -14.21 22.32 -18.29
C VAL A 396 -15.68 22.28 -18.72
N PRO A 397 -16.62 21.96 -17.82
CA PRO A 397 -18.04 22.03 -18.15
C PRO A 397 -18.43 23.48 -18.51
N PRO A 398 -19.25 23.70 -19.55
CA PRO A 398 -19.60 25.05 -20.02
C PRO A 398 -20.35 25.89 -18.98
N ILE A 399 -20.99 25.25 -18.01
CA ILE A 399 -21.80 25.89 -16.96
C ILE A 399 -20.94 26.31 -15.74
N ALA A 400 -19.66 25.93 -15.71
CA ALA A 400 -18.81 26.11 -14.53
C ALA A 400 -18.21 27.53 -14.47
N LYS A 401 -18.37 28.23 -13.34
CA LYS A 401 -17.79 29.58 -13.14
C LYS A 401 -16.41 29.48 -12.50
N PRO A 402 -15.38 30.20 -12.98
CA PRO A 402 -14.03 30.11 -12.41
C PRO A 402 -14.02 30.57 -10.94
N PHE A 403 -13.46 29.73 -10.07
CA PHE A 403 -13.26 30.00 -8.65
C PHE A 403 -11.80 30.24 -8.30
N PHE A 404 -10.92 29.42 -8.87
CA PHE A 404 -9.48 29.48 -8.66
C PHE A 404 -8.78 29.13 -9.98
N LEU A 405 -7.80 29.93 -10.37
CA LEU A 405 -7.02 29.72 -11.58
C LEU A 405 -5.55 29.75 -11.18
N GLY A 406 -5.01 28.58 -10.86
CA GLY A 406 -3.61 28.41 -10.54
C GLY A 406 -2.80 27.91 -11.73
N LYS A 407 -1.52 27.67 -11.49
CA LYS A 407 -0.57 27.20 -12.50
C LYS A 407 -0.74 25.71 -12.78
N TYR A 408 -1.15 24.93 -11.79
CA TYR A 408 -1.31 23.48 -11.88
C TYR A 408 -2.78 23.04 -11.82
N LEU A 409 -3.59 23.77 -11.06
CA LEU A 409 -4.98 23.45 -10.79
C LEU A 409 -5.90 24.62 -11.15
N LYS A 410 -7.06 24.29 -11.70
CA LYS A 410 -8.19 25.20 -11.88
C LYS A 410 -9.35 24.65 -11.08
N ALA A 411 -10.04 25.53 -10.37
CA ALA A 411 -11.27 25.18 -9.69
C ALA A 411 -12.43 26.05 -10.17
N TYR A 412 -13.61 25.45 -10.23
CA TYR A 412 -14.80 26.06 -10.75
C TYR A 412 -16.00 25.81 -9.84
N LEU A 413 -16.83 26.83 -9.63
CA LEU A 413 -18.14 26.69 -9.01
C LEU A 413 -19.09 26.00 -10.00
N LEU A 414 -19.67 24.90 -9.56
CA LEU A 414 -20.78 24.26 -10.26
C LEU A 414 -22.11 24.79 -9.71
N PRO A 415 -23.18 24.79 -10.52
CA PRO A 415 -24.52 25.12 -10.03
C PRO A 415 -24.91 24.17 -8.90
N MET A 416 -25.60 24.70 -7.89
CA MET A 416 -26.10 23.89 -6.78
C MET A 416 -27.00 22.77 -7.31
N LYS A 417 -26.80 21.58 -6.76
CA LYS A 417 -27.69 20.43 -6.98
C LYS A 417 -29.02 20.76 -6.29
N ARG A 418 -30.03 21.05 -7.10
CA ARG A 418 -31.41 21.26 -6.63
C ARG A 418 -32.03 19.96 -6.17
#